data_AF-A0A3N5K661-F1
#
_entry.id   AF-A0A3N5K661-F1
#
_cell.length_a   1.000
_cell.length_b   1.000
_cell.length_c   1.000
_cell.angle_alpha   90.00
_cell.angle_beta   90.00
_cell.angle_gamma   90.00
#
_symmetry.space_group_name_H-M   'P 1'
#
loop_
_entity.id
_entity.type
_entity.pdbx_description
1 polymer ?
#
loop_
_entity_poly.entity_id
_entity_poly.type
_entity_poly.pdbx_seq_one_letter_code
_entity_poly.pdbx_strand_id
1 'polypeptide(L)'
;MTTAPQKQFQETLADPGLQLAIYSATGRLMDKRRGTVREDVLPDYQELRDQAHALKKHTIENLDHYLEQFEASVAARGGKVVWCKDGGEAAEFLVRLAREKDARLFTKVKSMTTEEIDLNDTSRSTGWSRWRAISGSSSSNWLTRGPTTSWRRR
;
A
#
# COMPACT_ATOMS: atom_id res chain seq x y z
N MET A 1 19.47 22.67 -12.29
CA MET A 1 18.01 22.48 -12.24
C MET A 1 17.60 21.84 -13.55
N THR A 2 17.38 20.53 -13.55
CA THR A 2 17.05 19.76 -14.76
C THR A 2 15.60 20.07 -15.14
N THR A 3 15.40 20.78 -16.25
CA THR A 3 14.08 21.07 -16.80
C THR A 3 13.39 19.74 -17.07
N ALA A 4 12.33 19.42 -16.33
CA ALA A 4 11.54 18.23 -16.59
C ALA A 4 11.09 18.24 -18.07
N PRO A 5 11.06 17.09 -18.77
CA PRO A 5 10.95 17.05 -20.23
C PRO A 5 9.61 17.62 -20.71
N GLN A 6 9.62 18.90 -21.05
CA GLN A 6 8.44 19.73 -21.37
C GLN A 6 7.60 19.12 -22.50
N LYS A 7 8.27 18.46 -23.44
CA LYS A 7 7.66 17.72 -24.55
C LYS A 7 6.85 16.51 -24.08
N GLN A 8 7.36 15.73 -23.13
CA GLN A 8 6.68 14.56 -22.59
C GLN A 8 5.39 14.95 -21.85
N PHE A 9 5.40 16.08 -21.13
CA PHE A 9 4.19 16.60 -20.49
C PHE A 9 3.14 17.02 -21.51
N GLN A 10 3.54 17.74 -22.56
CA GLN A 10 2.63 18.16 -23.62
C GLN A 10 1.99 16.97 -24.34
N GLU A 11 2.79 15.94 -24.67
CA GLU A 11 2.31 14.70 -25.29
C GLU A 11 1.34 13.95 -24.37
N THR A 12 1.68 13.80 -23.09
CA THR A 12 0.83 13.12 -22.10
C THR A 12 -0.48 13.87 -21.87
N LEU A 13 -0.43 15.21 -21.79
CA LEU A 13 -1.62 16.04 -21.65
C LEU A 13 -2.49 16.04 -22.90
N ALA A 14 -1.90 15.87 -24.09
CA ALA A 14 -2.65 15.83 -25.34
C ALA A 14 -3.32 14.47 -25.62
N ASP A 15 -3.02 13.41 -24.85
CA ASP A 15 -3.58 12.08 -25.05
C ASP A 15 -5.07 12.02 -24.64
N PRO A 16 -6.02 11.93 -25.59
CA PRO A 16 -7.44 11.93 -25.29
C PRO A 16 -7.90 10.65 -24.58
N GLY A 17 -7.22 9.53 -24.81
CA GLY A 17 -7.52 8.26 -24.14
C GLY A 17 -7.15 8.32 -22.67
N LEU A 18 -5.97 8.86 -22.35
CA LEU A 18 -5.54 9.07 -20.97
C LEU A 18 -6.44 10.07 -20.25
N GLN A 19 -6.79 11.18 -20.89
CA GLN A 19 -7.74 12.14 -20.35
C GLN A 19 -9.07 11.45 -19.99
N LEU A 20 -9.66 10.71 -20.94
CA LEU A 20 -10.93 10.01 -20.71
C LEU A 20 -10.82 8.97 -19.58
N ALA A 21 -9.71 8.24 -19.49
CA ALA A 21 -9.46 7.29 -18.42
C ALA A 21 -9.41 7.97 -17.05
N ILE A 22 -8.72 9.11 -16.94
CA ILE A 22 -8.64 9.90 -15.70
C ILE A 22 -10.01 10.47 -15.33
N TYR A 23 -10.71 11.09 -16.27
CA TYR A 23 -12.04 11.67 -16.02
C TYR A 23 -13.04 10.61 -15.60
N SER A 24 -13.10 9.47 -16.29
CA SER A 24 -14.03 8.39 -15.96
C SER A 24 -13.71 7.71 -14.62
N ALA A 25 -12.43 7.51 -14.30
CA ALA A 25 -12.03 6.94 -13.01
C ALA A 25 -12.34 7.90 -11.86
N THR A 26 -11.98 9.17 -12.02
CA THR A 26 -12.20 10.21 -11.00
C THR A 26 -13.69 10.49 -10.81
N GLY A 27 -14.44 10.60 -11.90
CA GLY A 27 -15.89 10.79 -11.88
C GLY A 27 -16.59 9.67 -11.12
N ARG A 28 -16.29 8.40 -11.45
CA ARG A 28 -16.85 7.24 -10.72
C ARG A 28 -16.55 7.29 -9.22
N LEU A 29 -15.33 7.66 -8.83
CA LEU A 29 -14.96 7.78 -7.42
C LEU A 29 -15.76 8.89 -6.73
N MET A 30 -15.87 10.06 -7.36
CA MET A 30 -16.61 11.19 -6.82
C MET A 30 -18.10 10.91 -6.72
N ASP A 31 -18.69 10.26 -7.72
CA ASP A 31 -20.12 9.92 -7.72
C ASP A 31 -20.45 8.88 -6.65
N LYS A 32 -19.62 7.84 -6.50
CA LYS A 32 -19.75 6.86 -5.42
C LYS A 32 -19.66 7.53 -4.05
N ARG A 33 -18.65 8.39 -3.85
CA ARG A 33 -18.51 9.15 -2.61
C ARG A 33 -19.73 10.01 -2.36
N ARG A 34 -20.16 10.79 -3.36
CA ARG A 34 -21.31 11.70 -3.25
C ARG A 34 -22.56 10.95 -2.88
N GLY A 35 -22.81 9.76 -3.43
CA GLY A 35 -23.96 8.91 -3.09
C GLY A 35 -23.91 8.37 -1.65
N THR A 36 -22.73 8.03 -1.14
CA THR A 36 -22.57 7.47 0.21
C THR A 36 -22.64 8.51 1.32
N VAL A 37 -22.11 9.72 1.08
CA VAL A 37 -22.00 10.77 2.12
C VAL A 37 -23.18 11.74 2.13
N ARG A 38 -24.28 11.39 1.47
CA ARG A 38 -25.48 12.22 1.45
C ARG A 38 -26.13 12.18 2.83
N GLU A 39 -26.75 13.29 3.21
CA GLU A 39 -27.47 13.43 4.48
C GLU A 39 -28.53 12.34 4.68
N ASP A 40 -29.23 11.92 3.62
CA ASP A 40 -30.25 10.87 3.69
C ASP A 40 -29.71 9.45 3.87
N VAL A 41 -28.41 9.24 3.64
CA VAL A 41 -27.73 7.93 3.73
C VAL A 41 -26.84 7.85 4.97
N LEU A 42 -26.11 8.93 5.26
CA LEU A 42 -25.19 9.04 6.38
C LEU A 42 -25.28 10.46 6.97
N PRO A 43 -26.31 10.74 7.80
CA PRO A 43 -26.57 12.07 8.36
C PRO A 43 -25.35 12.62 9.12
N ASP A 44 -24.71 11.77 9.94
CA ASP A 44 -23.63 12.20 10.83
C ASP A 44 -22.24 12.18 10.15
N TYR A 45 -22.18 12.25 8.81
CA TYR A 45 -20.93 12.06 8.06
C TYR A 45 -19.81 13.05 8.46
N GLN A 46 -20.15 14.31 8.72
CA GLN A 46 -19.14 15.30 9.13
C GLN A 46 -18.60 15.01 10.52
N GLU A 47 -19.46 14.65 11.47
CA GLU A 47 -19.02 14.28 12.82
C GLU A 47 -18.14 13.03 12.79
N LEU A 48 -18.53 12.00 12.04
CA LEU A 48 -17.71 10.79 11.86
C LEU A 48 -16.34 11.11 11.25
N ARG A 49 -16.28 12.07 10.32
CA ARG A 49 -15.03 12.53 9.73
C ARG A 49 -14.13 13.20 10.76
N ASP A 50 -14.69 14.04 11.62
CA ASP A 50 -13.95 14.74 12.67
C ASP A 50 -13.47 13.78 13.77
N GLN A 51 -14.32 12.83 14.17
CA GLN A 51 -13.94 11.75 15.08
C GLN A 51 -12.82 10.88 14.50
N ALA A 52 -12.92 10.48 13.23
CA ALA A 52 -11.87 9.72 12.56
C ALA A 52 -10.55 10.51 12.45
N HIS A 53 -10.63 11.82 12.22
CA HIS A 53 -9.47 12.70 12.22
C HIS A 53 -8.82 12.78 13.61
N ALA A 54 -9.63 13.00 14.66
CA ALA A 54 -9.15 13.05 16.04
C ALA A 54 -8.48 11.73 16.46
N LEU A 55 -9.09 10.59 16.13
CA LEU A 55 -8.53 9.27 16.38
C LEU A 55 -7.18 9.10 15.67
N LYS A 56 -7.11 9.41 14.37
CA LYS A 56 -5.85 9.32 13.60
C LYS A 56 -4.76 10.20 14.21
N LYS A 57 -5.12 11.42 14.61
CA LYS A 57 -4.18 12.35 15.25
C LYS A 57 -3.66 11.76 16.56
N HIS A 58 -4.55 11.30 17.43
CA HIS A 58 -4.17 10.66 18.69
C HIS A 58 -3.26 9.44 18.47
N THR A 59 -3.56 8.59 17.48
CA THR A 59 -2.72 7.42 17.15
C THR A 59 -1.32 7.83 16.70
N ILE A 60 -1.18 8.90 15.93
CA ILE A 60 0.14 9.42 15.50
C ILE A 60 0.90 10.03 16.68
N GLU A 61 0.21 10.72 17.58
CA GLU A 61 0.82 11.33 18.78
C GLU A 61 1.32 10.30 19.80
N ASN A 62 0.74 9.09 19.80
CA ASN A 62 1.07 7.99 20.71
C ASN A 62 1.59 6.76 19.94
N LEU A 63 2.37 7.03 18.88
CA LEU A 63 2.74 6.01 17.92
C LEU A 63 3.59 4.90 18.54
N ASP A 64 4.49 5.24 19.45
CA ASP A 64 5.29 4.31 20.26
C ASP A 64 4.44 3.21 20.91
N HIS A 65 3.36 3.60 21.57
CA HIS A 65 2.44 2.67 22.22
C HIS A 65 1.72 1.77 21.21
N TYR A 66 1.16 2.36 20.15
CA TYR A 66 0.36 1.61 19.18
C TYR A 66 1.21 0.67 18.31
N LEU A 67 2.47 1.00 18.10
CA LEU A 67 3.43 0.16 17.38
C LEU A 67 3.74 -1.13 18.14
N GLU A 68 3.94 -1.07 19.45
CA GLU A 68 4.13 -2.25 20.29
C GLU A 68 2.86 -3.11 20.35
N GLN A 69 1.68 -2.48 20.49
CA GLN A 69 0.40 -3.19 20.44
C GLN A 69 0.17 -3.90 19.10
N PHE A 70 0.55 -3.25 17.99
CA PHE A 70 0.48 -3.83 16.66
C PHE A 70 1.40 -5.04 16.53
N GLU A 71 2.65 -4.93 16.98
CA GLU A 71 3.60 -6.04 16.98
C GLU A 71 3.08 -7.24 17.79
N ALA A 72 2.59 -7.01 19.01
CA ALA A 72 2.01 -8.06 19.84
C ALA A 72 0.82 -8.75 19.15
N SER A 73 -0.04 -7.96 18.49
CA SER A 73 -1.21 -8.46 17.76
C SER A 73 -0.85 -9.28 16.51
N VAL A 74 0.25 -8.92 15.83
CA VAL A 74 0.80 -9.65 14.69
C VAL A 74 1.43 -10.96 15.16
N ALA A 75 2.24 -10.91 16.23
CA ALA A 75 2.87 -12.08 16.83
C ALA A 75 1.85 -13.11 17.31
N ALA A 76 0.76 -12.67 17.95
CA ALA A 76 -0.34 -13.54 18.39
C ALA A 76 -1.02 -14.30 17.23
N ARG A 77 -0.92 -13.79 16.00
CA ARG A 77 -1.45 -14.42 14.78
C ARG A 77 -0.38 -15.20 13.98
N GLY A 78 0.80 -15.38 14.56
CA GLY A 78 1.92 -16.09 13.93
C GLY A 78 2.70 -15.27 12.91
N GLY A 79 2.48 -13.96 12.85
CA GLY A 79 3.30 -13.03 12.07
C GLY A 79 4.54 -12.58 12.82
N LYS A 80 5.41 -11.82 12.14
CA LYS A 80 6.58 -11.18 12.73
C LYS A 80 6.68 -9.74 12.24
N VAL A 81 6.82 -8.79 13.17
CA VAL A 81 7.21 -7.41 12.86
C VAL A 81 8.73 -7.34 12.89
N VAL A 82 9.30 -6.60 11.95
CA VAL A 82 10.74 -6.37 11.84
C VAL A 82 10.95 -4.87 11.89
N TRP A 83 11.60 -4.43 12.96
CA TRP A 83 11.99 -3.04 13.15
C TRP A 83 13.30 -2.80 12.40
N CYS A 84 13.28 -1.83 11.50
CA CYS A 84 14.46 -1.38 10.76
C CYS A 84 14.66 0.10 11.06
N LYS A 85 15.91 0.52 11.25
CA LYS A 85 16.29 1.91 11.50
C LYS A 85 16.05 2.78 10.28
N ASP A 86 16.28 2.24 9.09
CA ASP A 86 16.15 2.93 7.81
C ASP A 86 15.76 2.00 6.66
N GLY A 87 15.60 2.59 5.48
CA GLY A 87 15.24 1.88 4.25
C GLY A 87 16.27 0.85 3.79
N GLY A 88 17.55 1.11 4.03
CA GLY A 88 18.65 0.22 3.65
C GLY A 88 18.58 -1.09 4.42
N GLU A 89 18.44 -1.00 5.74
CA GLU A 89 18.28 -2.17 6.62
C GLU A 89 17.03 -2.99 6.25
N ALA A 90 15.92 -2.31 5.92
CA ALA A 90 14.72 -2.99 5.46
C ALA A 90 14.94 -3.74 4.14
N ALA A 91 15.58 -3.12 3.15
CA ALA A 91 15.86 -3.76 1.88
C ALA A 91 16.83 -4.95 2.03
N GLU A 92 17.89 -4.80 2.84
CA GLU A 92 18.83 -5.88 3.15
C GLU A 92 18.14 -7.07 3.83
N PHE A 93 17.29 -6.79 4.82
CA PHE A 93 16.50 -7.82 5.49
C PHE A 93 15.63 -8.58 4.49
N LEU A 94 14.94 -7.87 3.60
CA LEU A 94 14.04 -8.47 2.62
C LEU A 94 14.80 -9.32 1.59
N VAL A 95 15.94 -8.86 1.09
CA VAL A 95 16.79 -9.64 0.16
C VAL A 95 17.34 -10.89 0.84
N ARG A 96 17.79 -10.77 2.09
CA ARG A 96 18.26 -11.92 2.88
C ARG A 96 17.15 -12.93 3.10
N LEU A 97 15.97 -12.48 3.53
CA LEU A 97 14.81 -13.34 3.73
C LEU A 97 14.38 -14.03 2.42
N ALA A 98 14.44 -13.31 1.30
CA ALA A 98 14.14 -13.86 -0.02
C ALA A 98 15.05 -15.05 -0.34
N ARG A 99 16.36 -14.90 -0.11
CA ARG A 99 17.39 -15.94 -0.30
C ARG A 99 17.13 -17.14 0.59
N GLU A 100 16.93 -16.90 1.89
CA GLU A 100 16.72 -17.95 2.88
C GLU A 100 15.46 -18.78 2.60
N LYS A 101 14.43 -18.17 2.01
CA LYS A 101 13.14 -18.82 1.75
C LYS A 101 12.93 -19.25 0.30
N ASP A 102 13.93 -19.07 -0.58
CA ASP A 102 13.81 -19.21 -2.04
C ASP A 102 12.55 -18.51 -2.60
N ALA A 103 12.26 -17.32 -2.06
CA ALA A 103 11.01 -16.61 -2.33
C ALA A 103 11.08 -15.87 -3.68
N ARG A 104 10.24 -16.26 -4.64
CA ARG A 104 10.24 -15.68 -6.00
C ARG A 104 9.23 -14.56 -6.22
N LEU A 105 8.44 -14.21 -5.20
CA LEU A 105 7.39 -13.21 -5.30
C LEU A 105 7.18 -12.53 -3.94
N PHE A 106 7.17 -11.21 -3.94
CA PHE A 106 6.79 -10.40 -2.78
C PHE A 106 5.45 -9.73 -3.03
N THR A 107 4.58 -9.83 -2.02
CA THR A 107 3.31 -9.10 -2.02
C THR A 107 3.38 -8.01 -0.98
N LYS A 108 3.14 -6.77 -1.40
CA LYS A 108 3.12 -5.59 -0.51
C LYS A 108 1.80 -4.85 -0.63
N VAL A 109 1.41 -4.11 0.40
CA VAL A 109 0.35 -3.10 0.26
C VAL A 109 0.90 -1.87 -0.46
N LYS A 110 0.01 -1.05 -1.05
CA LYS A 110 0.44 0.25 -1.58
C LYS A 110 0.88 1.13 -0.40
N SER A 111 2.14 1.56 -0.45
CA SER A 111 2.74 2.45 0.54
C SER A 111 3.65 3.43 -0.19
N MET A 112 3.54 4.71 0.17
CA MET A 112 4.48 5.75 -0.29
C MET A 112 5.84 5.55 0.34
N THR A 113 5.89 5.09 1.60
CA THR A 113 7.14 4.76 2.31
C THR A 113 7.98 3.74 1.55
N THR A 114 7.36 2.77 0.86
CA THR A 114 8.13 1.81 0.04
C THR A 114 8.75 2.42 -1.21
N GLU A 115 8.20 3.54 -1.69
CA GLU A 115 8.80 4.33 -2.79
C GLU A 115 9.94 5.20 -2.24
N GLU A 116 9.73 5.84 -1.09
CA GLU A 116 10.73 6.72 -0.44
C GLU A 116 12.02 5.99 -0.04
N ILE A 117 11.95 4.68 0.19
CA ILE A 117 13.13 3.83 0.48
C ILE A 117 13.67 3.12 -0.76
N ASP A 118 13.21 3.48 -1.97
CA ASP A 118 13.63 2.91 -3.25
C ASP A 118 13.50 1.37 -3.32
N LEU A 119 12.54 0.79 -2.58
CA LEU A 119 12.44 -0.67 -2.43
C LEU A 119 12.22 -1.40 -3.78
N ASN A 120 11.50 -0.75 -4.70
CA ASN A 120 11.29 -1.28 -6.04
C ASN A 120 12.58 -1.37 -6.85
N ASP A 121 13.47 -0.38 -6.71
CA ASP A 121 14.72 -0.32 -7.46
C ASP A 121 15.77 -1.25 -6.87
N THR A 122 15.83 -1.38 -5.54
CA THR A 122 16.67 -2.40 -4.89
C THR A 122 16.27 -3.83 -5.31
N SER A 123 14.99 -4.09 -5.55
CA SER A 123 14.58 -5.39 -6.10
C SER A 123 15.05 -5.62 -7.53
N ARG A 124 15.02 -4.58 -8.38
CA ARG A 124 15.41 -4.71 -9.79
C ARG A 124 16.90 -4.99 -9.93
N SER A 125 17.73 -4.34 -9.12
CA SER A 125 19.18 -4.53 -9.14
C SER A 125 19.62 -5.89 -8.59
N THR A 126 18.85 -6.48 -7.68
CA THR A 126 19.20 -7.76 -7.03
C THR A 126 18.70 -9.02 -7.76
N GLY A 127 18.00 -8.86 -8.90
CA GLY A 127 17.54 -9.98 -9.73
C GLY A 127 16.33 -10.75 -9.17
N TRP A 128 15.70 -10.26 -8.10
CA TRP A 128 14.54 -10.89 -7.49
C TRP A 128 13.26 -10.56 -8.27
N SER A 129 12.50 -11.60 -8.60
CA SER A 129 11.36 -11.50 -9.49
C SER A 129 10.17 -10.82 -8.81
N ARG A 130 9.89 -9.57 -9.24
CA ARG A 130 8.60 -8.86 -9.20
C ARG A 130 7.97 -8.67 -7.80
N TRP A 131 8.05 -7.44 -7.29
CA TRP A 131 7.21 -7.00 -6.17
C TRP A 131 5.83 -6.62 -6.70
N ARG A 132 4.78 -7.23 -6.16
CA ARG A 132 3.40 -6.92 -6.53
C ARG A 132 2.71 -6.16 -5.39
N ALA A 133 2.26 -4.95 -5.69
CA ALA A 133 1.35 -4.24 -4.81
C ALA A 133 -0.06 -4.86 -4.88
N ILE A 134 -0.68 -5.09 -3.73
CA ILE A 134 -2.12 -5.37 -3.63
C ILE A 134 -2.85 -4.05 -3.88
N SER A 135 -3.58 -3.95 -4.99
CA SER A 135 -4.54 -2.87 -5.25
C SER A 135 -5.97 -3.36 -4.96
N GLY A 136 -6.86 -2.43 -4.59
CA GLY A 136 -8.23 -2.75 -4.11
C GLY A 136 -9.12 -3.52 -5.10
N SER A 137 -8.79 -3.57 -6.40
CA SER A 137 -9.50 -4.43 -7.36
C SER A 137 -9.06 -5.90 -7.33
N SER A 138 -7.93 -6.21 -6.69
CA SER A 138 -7.40 -7.57 -6.58
C SER A 138 -7.81 -8.26 -5.27
N SER A 139 -8.32 -7.52 -4.28
CA SER A 139 -8.68 -8.02 -2.94
C SER A 139 -9.71 -9.16 -2.98
N SER A 140 -10.65 -9.10 -3.92
CA SER A 140 -11.78 -10.04 -4.04
C SER A 140 -11.35 -11.45 -4.47
N ASN A 141 -10.18 -11.59 -5.09
CA ASN A 141 -9.71 -12.89 -5.62
C ASN A 141 -8.76 -13.63 -4.67
N TRP A 142 -8.30 -12.95 -3.60
CA TRP A 142 -7.40 -13.55 -2.59
C TRP A 142 -8.17 -14.20 -1.43
N LEU A 143 -9.30 -13.61 -1.02
CA LEU A 143 -10.13 -14.18 0.07
C LEU A 143 -10.86 -15.48 -0.36
N THR A 144 -11.01 -15.72 -1.66
CA THR A 144 -11.74 -16.88 -2.21
C THR A 144 -10.84 -18.04 -2.63
N ARG A 145 -9.52 -17.83 -2.74
CA ARG A 145 -8.54 -18.89 -2.95
C ARG A 145 -7.94 -19.29 -1.60
N GLY A 146 -8.52 -20.32 -0.99
CA GLY A 146 -8.00 -20.95 0.21
C GLY A 146 -6.53 -21.39 0.08
N PRO A 147 -5.85 -21.71 1.20
CA PRO A 147 -4.42 -21.96 1.22
C PRO A 147 -4.09 -23.31 0.58
N THR A 148 -3.87 -23.35 -0.74
CA THR A 148 -3.13 -24.44 -1.37
C THR A 148 -1.63 -24.16 -1.28
N THR A 149 -1.09 -24.20 -0.07
CA THR A 149 0.34 -24.47 0.13
C THR A 149 0.49 -25.13 1.49
N SER A 150 0.64 -26.45 1.47
CA SER A 150 0.95 -27.24 2.65
C SER A 150 2.26 -26.75 3.24
N TRP A 151 2.20 -26.07 4.38
CA TRP A 151 3.36 -25.84 5.23
C TRP A 151 3.79 -27.18 5.83
N ARG A 152 4.60 -27.94 5.10
CA ARG A 152 5.29 -29.11 5.67
C ARG A 152 6.49 -28.56 6.45
N ARG A 153 6.42 -28.64 7.78
CA ARG A 153 7.59 -28.56 8.66
C ARG A 153 8.66 -29.52 8.14
N ARG A 154 9.84 -29.00 7.88
CA ARG A 154 11.09 -29.72 8.07
C ARG A 154 12.14 -28.72 8.53
#